data_AF-Q0YSD8-F1
#
_entry.id   AF-Q0YSD8-F1
#
_cell.length_a   1.000
_cell.length_b   1.000
_cell.length_c   1.000
_cell.angle_alpha   90.00
_cell.angle_beta   90.00
_cell.angle_gamma   90.00
#
_symmetry.space_group_name_H-M   'P 1'
#
loop_
_entity.id
_entity.type
_entity.pdbx_description
1 polymer ?
#
loop_
_entity_poly.entity_id
_entity_poly.type
_entity_poly.pdbx_seq_one_letter_code
_entity_poly.pdbx_strand_id
1 'polypeptide(L)'
;MSVNQVKNGGLQRLVMMLFLFITFFAFGSSKAAFAAPAVLEVGVSTSQTDWVFNPPQQNPEVKFWMRVQRQGNLSRFGTFDYYFKVQVLRPDGSEVWNTRYGFSEEGYSEQVFSLPILFYERSADRAHPSFGTWRIRVAMTEKDSGNEVSAKEYLFNFSDGRNR
;
A
#
# COMPACT_ATOMS: atom_id res chain seq x y z
N MET A 1 28.12 -7.55 -79.26
CA MET A 1 27.59 -8.49 -78.23
C MET A 1 26.80 -7.68 -77.22
N SER A 2 25.48 -7.91 -77.14
CA SER A 2 24.56 -7.14 -76.28
C SER A 2 24.50 -7.76 -74.87
N VAL A 3 24.41 -6.87 -73.88
CA VAL A 3 24.44 -7.08 -72.44
C VAL A 3 23.15 -7.76 -71.94
N ASN A 4 23.26 -8.69 -70.98
CA ASN A 4 22.14 -9.05 -70.11
C ASN A 4 22.52 -8.84 -68.64
N GLN A 5 22.18 -7.65 -68.14
CA GLN A 5 22.12 -7.33 -66.71
C GLN A 5 20.80 -7.89 -66.16
N VAL A 6 20.88 -8.95 -65.35
CA VAL A 6 19.73 -9.53 -64.66
C VAL A 6 19.34 -8.61 -63.50
N LYS A 7 18.09 -8.13 -63.53
CA LYS A 7 17.50 -7.20 -62.54
C LYS A 7 17.40 -7.83 -61.15
N ASN A 8 18.20 -7.33 -60.20
CA ASN A 8 18.15 -7.60 -58.76
C ASN A 8 16.98 -6.90 -58.02
N GLY A 9 15.79 -6.83 -58.62
CA GLY A 9 14.66 -6.08 -58.06
C GLY A 9 13.92 -6.78 -56.91
N GLY A 10 13.99 -8.11 -56.82
CA GLY A 10 13.28 -8.90 -55.80
C GLY A 10 13.95 -8.86 -54.43
N LEU A 11 15.29 -8.89 -54.40
CA LEU A 11 16.06 -8.91 -53.16
C LEU A 11 15.95 -7.58 -52.40
N GLN A 12 15.93 -6.44 -53.10
CA GLN A 12 15.77 -5.12 -52.49
C GLN A 12 14.39 -4.94 -51.83
N ARG A 13 13.31 -5.44 -52.45
CA ARG A 13 11.95 -5.37 -51.88
C ARG A 13 11.81 -6.22 -50.62
N LEU A 14 12.47 -7.38 -50.58
CA LEU A 14 12.42 -8.28 -49.44
C LEU A 14 13.21 -7.74 -48.24
N VAL A 15 14.38 -7.13 -48.50
CA VAL A 15 15.18 -6.43 -47.46
C VAL A 15 14.43 -5.21 -46.92
N MET A 16 13.75 -4.45 -47.78
CA MET A 16 12.99 -3.27 -47.37
C MET A 16 11.75 -3.64 -46.54
N MET A 17 11.05 -4.73 -46.88
CA MET A 17 9.95 -5.26 -46.08
C MET A 17 10.42 -5.82 -44.73
N LEU A 18 11.58 -6.50 -44.69
CA LEU A 18 12.16 -7.02 -43.46
C LEU A 18 12.56 -5.88 -42.50
N PHE A 19 13.13 -4.79 -43.03
CA PHE A 19 13.47 -3.60 -42.25
C PHE A 19 12.24 -2.91 -41.65
N LEU A 20 11.14 -2.81 -42.42
CA LEU A 20 9.87 -2.25 -41.96
C LEU A 20 9.20 -3.12 -40.88
N PHE A 21 9.36 -4.44 -40.95
CA PHE A 21 8.82 -5.36 -39.95
C PHE A 21 9.60 -5.28 -38.62
N ILE A 22 10.92 -5.11 -38.68
CA ILE A 22 11.79 -4.98 -37.50
C ILE A 22 11.56 -3.64 -36.81
N THR A 23 11.36 -2.54 -37.54
CA THR A 23 11.05 -1.24 -36.91
C THR A 23 9.67 -1.24 -36.25
N PHE A 24 8.68 -1.93 -36.80
CA PHE A 24 7.36 -2.02 -36.16
C PHE A 24 7.36 -2.84 -34.86
N PHE A 25 8.21 -3.85 -34.73
CA PHE A 25 8.36 -4.63 -33.48
C PHE A 25 9.29 -3.97 -32.46
N ALA A 26 10.28 -3.19 -32.89
CA ALA A 26 11.19 -2.48 -31.98
C ALA A 26 10.54 -1.28 -31.25
N PHE A 27 9.44 -0.75 -31.80
CA PHE A 27 8.62 0.29 -31.16
C PHE A 27 7.33 -0.27 -30.53
N GLY A 28 7.32 -1.57 -30.22
CA GLY A 28 6.27 -2.20 -29.42
C GLY A 28 6.18 -1.55 -28.05
N SER A 29 5.24 -0.61 -27.94
CA SER A 29 4.59 -0.12 -26.73
C SER A 29 5.36 -0.43 -25.45
N SER A 30 6.25 0.47 -25.03
CA SER A 30 6.65 0.51 -23.63
C SER A 30 5.36 0.68 -22.83
N LYS A 31 4.82 -0.40 -22.27
CA LYS A 31 3.87 -0.30 -21.17
C LYS A 31 4.60 0.60 -20.20
N ALA A 32 4.07 1.81 -19.98
CA ALA A 32 4.53 2.66 -18.92
C ALA A 32 4.47 1.78 -17.67
N ALA A 33 5.63 1.33 -17.20
CA ALA A 33 5.73 0.72 -15.91
C ALA A 33 5.32 1.85 -14.98
N PHE A 34 4.06 1.82 -14.52
CA PHE A 34 3.59 2.69 -13.46
C PHE A 34 4.57 2.43 -12.32
N ALA A 35 5.46 3.39 -12.10
CA ALA A 35 6.42 3.30 -11.02
C ALA A 35 5.62 3.06 -9.74
N ALA A 36 5.98 2.02 -8.99
CA ALA A 36 5.32 1.73 -7.73
C ALA A 36 5.34 3.03 -6.89
N PRO A 37 4.20 3.42 -6.31
CA PRO A 37 4.08 4.69 -5.63
C PRO A 37 5.10 4.78 -4.50
N ALA A 38 5.91 5.85 -4.49
CA ALA A 38 7.02 5.98 -3.58
C ALA A 38 6.53 6.30 -2.16
N VAL A 39 6.40 5.25 -1.35
CA VAL A 39 6.24 5.38 0.11
C VAL A 39 7.60 5.71 0.70
N LEU A 40 7.69 6.86 1.36
CA LEU A 40 8.92 7.33 2.00
C LEU A 40 9.09 6.70 3.38
N GLU A 41 8.01 6.61 4.13
CA GLU A 41 8.04 6.15 5.52
C GLU A 41 6.70 5.54 5.94
N VAL A 42 6.75 4.52 6.79
CA VAL A 42 5.57 3.92 7.45
C VAL A 42 5.96 3.55 8.87
N GLY A 43 5.22 4.07 9.85
CA GLY A 43 5.62 3.93 11.25
C GLY A 43 4.48 3.86 12.24
N VAL A 44 4.87 3.60 13.49
CA VAL A 44 4.03 3.60 14.68
C VAL A 44 4.80 4.28 15.82
N SER A 45 4.12 5.04 16.68
CA SER A 45 4.80 5.94 17.64
C SER A 45 5.26 5.24 18.92
N THR A 46 5.17 3.92 18.96
CA THR A 46 5.53 3.11 20.11
C THR A 46 6.33 1.90 19.68
N SER A 47 7.29 1.50 20.52
CA SER A 47 7.93 0.19 20.43
C SER A 47 7.24 -0.85 21.33
N GLN A 48 6.27 -0.44 22.16
CA GLN A 48 5.54 -1.33 23.05
C GLN A 48 4.54 -2.19 22.28
N THR A 49 4.77 -3.50 22.32
CA THR A 49 3.91 -4.51 21.70
C THR A 49 2.95 -5.15 22.69
N ASP A 50 3.34 -5.24 23.96
CA ASP A 50 2.55 -5.89 25.01
C ASP A 50 1.76 -4.86 25.82
N TRP A 51 0.45 -5.06 25.88
CA TRP A 51 -0.47 -4.19 26.59
C TRP A 51 -1.31 -4.97 27.57
N VAL A 52 -1.29 -4.55 28.82
CA VAL A 52 -2.04 -5.17 29.91
C VAL A 52 -3.27 -4.32 30.19
N PHE A 53 -4.46 -4.91 30.25
CA PHE A 53 -5.67 -4.26 30.73
C PHE A 53 -5.67 -4.21 32.26
N ASN A 54 -5.39 -3.04 32.85
CA ASN A 54 -5.40 -2.86 34.30
C ASN A 54 -6.01 -1.51 34.69
N PRO A 55 -7.27 -1.45 35.15
CA PRO A 55 -7.91 -0.22 35.60
C PRO A 55 -7.46 0.20 37.02
N PRO A 56 -7.25 1.51 37.31
CA PRO A 56 -7.36 2.64 36.39
C PRO A 56 -6.20 2.68 35.39
N GLN A 57 -6.54 2.79 34.11
CA GLN A 57 -5.59 2.58 33.02
C GLN A 57 -5.12 3.91 32.42
N GLN A 58 -3.80 4.02 32.20
CA GLN A 58 -3.26 5.02 31.27
C GLN A 58 -3.56 4.57 29.84
N ASN A 59 -4.09 5.48 29.02
CA ASN A 59 -4.46 5.23 27.63
C ASN A 59 -3.63 6.13 26.70
N PRO A 60 -2.31 5.89 26.59
CA PRO A 60 -1.45 6.68 25.71
C PRO A 60 -1.96 6.64 24.26
N GLU A 61 -1.85 7.79 23.60
CA GLU A 61 -2.11 7.93 22.18
C GLU A 61 -0.96 7.32 21.38
N VAL A 62 -1.29 6.33 20.57
CA VAL A 62 -0.38 5.66 19.65
C VAL A 62 -0.75 6.06 18.23
N LYS A 63 0.19 6.68 17.53
CA LYS A 63 0.03 7.14 16.15
C LYS A 63 0.50 6.08 15.19
N PHE A 64 -0.26 5.88 14.13
CA PHE A 64 0.11 5.09 12.96
C PHE A 64 0.14 6.04 11.78
N TRP A 65 1.24 6.09 11.04
CA TRP A 65 1.40 7.05 9.96
C TRP A 65 1.99 6.45 8.70
N MET A 66 1.78 7.19 7.62
CA MET A 66 2.42 6.96 6.34
C MET A 66 2.82 8.29 5.72
N ARG A 67 4.04 8.32 5.19
CA ARG A 67 4.56 9.43 4.39
C ARG A 67 4.86 8.95 2.99
N VAL A 68 4.36 9.68 1.99
CA VAL A 68 4.53 9.37 0.58
C VAL A 68 5.20 10.52 -0.15
N GLN A 69 5.89 10.21 -1.25
CA GLN A 69 6.41 11.23 -2.14
C GLN A 69 5.23 11.90 -2.84
N ARG A 70 5.25 13.23 -2.95
CA ARG A 70 4.22 13.96 -3.70
C ARG A 70 4.34 13.67 -5.20
N GLN A 71 5.54 13.87 -5.76
CA GLN A 71 5.79 13.65 -7.18
C GLN A 71 5.63 12.16 -7.53
N GLY A 72 4.83 11.86 -8.56
CA GLY A 72 4.52 10.49 -8.98
C GLY A 72 3.27 9.87 -8.34
N ASN A 73 2.71 10.49 -7.28
CA ASN A 73 1.52 10.00 -6.58
C ASN A 73 0.29 10.93 -6.71
N LEU A 74 0.39 11.98 -7.53
CA LEU A 74 -0.69 12.92 -7.79
C LEU A 74 -1.43 12.61 -9.09
N SER A 75 -2.73 12.83 -9.04
CA SER A 75 -3.63 12.92 -10.17
C SER A 75 -3.28 14.10 -11.07
N ARG A 76 -3.87 14.11 -12.27
CA ARG A 76 -3.84 15.27 -13.18
C ARG A 76 -4.40 16.56 -12.58
N PHE A 77 -5.14 16.46 -11.48
CA PHE A 77 -5.74 17.59 -10.77
C PHE A 77 -4.90 18.04 -9.55
N GLY A 78 -3.72 17.45 -9.34
CA GLY A 78 -2.82 17.83 -8.24
C GLY A 78 -3.19 17.27 -6.88
N THR A 79 -4.10 16.29 -6.82
CA THR A 79 -4.52 15.57 -5.60
C THR A 79 -3.93 14.17 -5.57
N PHE A 80 -3.67 13.58 -4.41
CA PHE A 80 -3.15 12.21 -4.35
C PHE A 80 -4.11 11.19 -4.96
N ASP A 81 -3.60 10.23 -5.75
CA ASP A 81 -4.36 9.10 -6.31
C ASP A 81 -4.51 7.91 -5.34
N TYR A 82 -4.05 8.08 -4.10
CA TYR A 82 -4.03 7.05 -3.07
C TYR A 82 -4.69 7.51 -1.78
N TYR A 83 -5.14 6.55 -0.99
CA TYR A 83 -5.56 6.70 0.40
C TYR A 83 -4.59 5.98 1.34
N PHE A 84 -4.44 6.52 2.55
CA PHE A 84 -3.92 5.81 3.71
C PHE A 84 -5.06 4.99 4.33
N LYS A 85 -4.93 3.66 4.36
CA LYS A 85 -5.93 2.74 4.93
C LYS A 85 -5.41 2.19 6.25
N VAL A 86 -6.26 2.17 7.27
CA VAL A 86 -5.98 1.54 8.56
C VAL A 86 -7.03 0.48 8.82
N GLN A 87 -6.56 -0.72 9.15
CA GLN A 87 -7.37 -1.90 9.44
C GLN A 87 -6.96 -2.46 10.81
N VAL A 88 -7.95 -2.80 11.65
CA VAL A 88 -7.71 -3.44 12.95
C VAL A 88 -8.44 -4.78 12.96
N LEU A 89 -7.69 -5.83 13.26
CA LEU A 89 -8.16 -7.21 13.36
C LEU A 89 -8.01 -7.69 14.80
N ARG A 90 -9.07 -8.31 15.31
CA ARG A 90 -9.06 -9.04 16.58
C ARG A 90 -8.18 -10.29 16.49
N PRO A 91 -7.87 -10.94 17.63
CA PRO A 91 -7.16 -12.22 17.66
C PRO A 91 -7.85 -13.35 16.89
N ASP A 92 -9.18 -13.32 16.78
CA ASP A 92 -9.97 -14.28 16.00
C ASP A 92 -9.95 -13.99 14.48
N GLY A 93 -9.25 -12.94 14.03
CA GLY A 93 -9.16 -12.52 12.65
C GLY A 93 -10.33 -11.65 12.16
N SER A 94 -11.31 -11.35 13.01
CA SER A 94 -12.43 -10.47 12.64
C SER A 94 -12.00 -9.02 12.54
N GLU A 95 -12.53 -8.33 11.53
CA GLU A 95 -12.30 -6.91 11.29
C GLU A 95 -13.20 -6.04 12.16
N VAL A 96 -12.59 -5.07 12.87
CA VAL A 96 -13.31 -4.14 13.75
C VAL A 96 -13.08 -2.66 13.44
N TRP A 97 -12.14 -2.41 12.53
CA TRP A 97 -11.83 -1.09 12.01
C TRP A 97 -11.30 -1.26 10.59
N ASN A 98 -11.79 -0.46 9.65
CA ASN A 98 -11.32 -0.44 8.26
C ASN A 98 -11.71 0.88 7.63
N THR A 99 -10.78 1.84 7.70
CA THR A 99 -11.04 3.23 7.32
C THR A 99 -9.93 3.72 6.40
N ARG A 100 -10.31 4.60 5.46
CA ARG A 100 -9.41 5.26 4.52
C ARG A 100 -9.34 6.76 4.83
N TYR A 101 -8.14 7.31 4.74
CA TYR A 101 -7.82 8.71 5.02
C TYR A 101 -7.06 9.31 3.85
N GLY A 102 -7.30 10.60 3.59
CA GLY A 102 -6.52 11.36 2.62
C GLY A 102 -5.12 11.66 3.14
N PHE A 103 -4.20 11.92 2.21
CA PHE A 103 -2.91 12.52 2.53
C PHE A 103 -3.02 14.05 2.55
N SER A 104 -2.27 14.70 3.44
CA SER A 104 -2.02 16.15 3.42
C SER A 104 -1.27 16.56 2.16
N GLU A 105 -1.12 17.87 1.92
CA GLU A 105 -0.39 18.37 0.76
C GLU A 105 1.08 17.91 0.72
N GLU A 106 1.68 17.68 1.88
CA GLU A 106 3.04 17.18 2.06
C GLU A 106 3.16 15.65 1.91
N GLY A 107 2.05 14.96 1.65
CA GLY A 107 2.03 13.51 1.52
C GLY A 107 2.05 12.78 2.85
N TYR A 108 1.53 13.37 3.93
CA TYR A 108 1.44 12.74 5.25
C TYR A 108 0.00 12.38 5.61
N SER A 109 -0.19 11.22 6.23
CA SER A 109 -1.48 10.83 6.82
C SER A 109 -1.23 10.04 8.09
N GLU A 110 -2.08 10.22 9.10
CA GLU A 110 -1.99 9.50 10.35
C GLU A 110 -3.36 9.11 10.91
N GLN A 111 -3.37 8.07 11.73
CA GLN A 111 -4.48 7.69 12.60
C GLN A 111 -3.95 7.45 14.00
N VAL A 112 -4.68 7.97 15.00
CA VAL A 112 -4.32 7.85 16.41
C VAL A 112 -5.29 6.90 17.10
N PHE A 113 -4.75 5.98 17.89
CA PHE A 113 -5.53 5.11 18.76
C PHE A 113 -5.02 5.22 20.19
N SER A 114 -5.94 5.30 21.15
CA SER A 114 -5.59 5.15 22.56
C SER A 114 -5.44 3.67 22.89
N LEU A 115 -4.24 3.24 23.31
CA LEU A 115 -4.00 1.84 23.68
C LEU A 115 -3.83 1.68 25.20
N PRO A 116 -4.32 0.56 25.79
CA PRO A 116 -5.01 -0.54 25.13
C PRO A 116 -6.54 -0.42 25.10
N ILE A 117 -7.11 0.73 25.46
CA ILE A 117 -8.57 0.90 25.50
C ILE A 117 -9.25 0.54 24.18
N LEU A 118 -8.59 0.78 23.03
CA LEU A 118 -9.07 0.30 21.73
C LEU A 118 -9.40 -1.21 21.74
N PHE A 119 -8.50 -2.05 22.27
CA PHE A 119 -8.67 -3.51 22.27
C PHE A 119 -9.85 -3.93 23.14
N TYR A 120 -9.99 -3.31 24.31
CA TYR A 120 -11.14 -3.51 25.18
C TYR A 120 -12.45 -3.08 24.51
N GLU A 121 -12.51 -1.86 23.97
CA GLU A 121 -13.74 -1.30 23.39
C GLU A 121 -14.21 -2.05 22.15
N ARG A 122 -13.27 -2.62 21.39
CA ARG A 122 -13.52 -3.36 20.16
C ARG A 122 -13.62 -4.87 20.35
N SER A 123 -13.46 -5.36 21.58
CA SER A 123 -13.75 -6.76 21.92
C SER A 123 -15.21 -7.08 21.61
N ALA A 124 -15.49 -8.33 21.21
CA ALA A 124 -16.86 -8.76 20.90
C ALA A 124 -17.78 -8.71 22.14
N ASP A 125 -17.22 -9.08 23.29
CA ASP A 125 -17.83 -8.94 24.61
C ASP A 125 -16.85 -8.20 25.53
N ARG A 126 -17.33 -7.15 26.21
CA ARG A 126 -16.49 -6.36 27.15
C ARG A 126 -16.38 -7.00 28.52
N ALA A 127 -17.31 -7.89 28.89
CA ALA A 127 -17.18 -8.70 30.10
C ALA A 127 -16.08 -9.76 29.95
N HIS A 128 -15.80 -10.18 28.71
CA HIS A 128 -14.74 -11.12 28.35
C HIS A 128 -13.89 -10.54 27.21
N PRO A 129 -13.01 -9.56 27.50
CA PRO A 129 -12.23 -8.90 26.47
C PRO A 129 -11.44 -9.89 25.61
N SER A 130 -11.32 -9.58 24.32
CA SER A 130 -10.62 -10.43 23.34
C SER A 130 -9.11 -10.33 23.53
N PHE A 131 -8.60 -10.99 24.58
CA PHE A 131 -7.16 -11.10 24.84
C PHE A 131 -6.46 -11.93 23.76
N GLY A 132 -5.16 -11.66 23.58
CA GLY A 132 -4.31 -12.29 22.56
C GLY A 132 -3.72 -11.27 21.59
N THR A 133 -3.24 -11.76 20.44
CA THR A 133 -2.56 -10.93 19.44
C THR A 133 -3.55 -10.22 18.52
N TRP A 134 -3.63 -8.91 18.66
CA TRP A 134 -4.30 -8.00 17.74
C TRP A 134 -3.36 -7.60 16.61
N ARG A 135 -3.94 -7.35 15.43
CA ARG A 135 -3.19 -6.86 14.27
C ARG A 135 -3.74 -5.51 13.84
N ILE A 136 -2.86 -4.51 13.77
CA ILE A 136 -3.15 -3.21 13.16
C ILE A 136 -2.35 -3.13 11.87
N ARG A 137 -3.05 -3.06 10.75
CA ARG A 137 -2.47 -3.00 9.41
C ARG A 137 -2.68 -1.61 8.83
N VAL A 138 -1.60 -1.02 8.36
CA VAL A 138 -1.62 0.21 7.58
C VAL A 138 -1.29 -0.12 6.14
N ALA A 139 -2.01 0.48 5.20
CA ALA A 139 -1.81 0.25 3.79
C ALA A 139 -1.98 1.53 2.98
N MET A 140 -1.38 1.56 1.81
CA MET A 140 -1.71 2.53 0.77
C MET A 140 -2.60 1.84 -0.25
N THR A 141 -3.73 2.46 -0.56
CA THR A 141 -4.69 1.94 -1.55
C THR A 141 -4.95 2.95 -2.65
N GLU A 142 -5.00 2.50 -3.89
CA GLU A 142 -5.48 3.30 -5.02
C GLU A 142 -6.92 3.77 -4.78
N LYS A 143 -7.23 5.02 -5.12
CA LYS A 143 -8.57 5.59 -4.93
C LYS A 143 -9.62 4.92 -5.80
N ASP A 144 -9.29 4.70 -7.07
CA ASP A 144 -10.25 4.23 -8.08
C ASP A 144 -10.50 2.72 -7.99
N SER A 145 -9.42 1.92 -7.87
CA SER A 145 -9.52 0.45 -7.86
C SER A 145 -9.69 -0.12 -6.45
N GLY A 146 -9.25 0.61 -5.42
CA GLY A 146 -9.14 0.09 -4.06
C GLY A 146 -7.99 -0.92 -3.86
N ASN A 147 -7.16 -1.15 -4.88
CA ASN A 147 -6.03 -2.08 -4.82
C ASN A 147 -5.01 -1.60 -3.79
N GLU A 148 -4.47 -2.54 -3.03
CA GLU A 148 -3.39 -2.28 -2.10
C GLU A 148 -2.05 -2.32 -2.82
N VAL A 149 -1.29 -1.23 -2.71
CA VAL A 149 0.00 -1.06 -3.39
C VAL A 149 1.18 -1.12 -2.42
N SER A 150 0.92 -0.92 -1.13
CA SER A 150 1.89 -1.09 -0.04
C SER A 150 1.14 -1.38 1.25
N ALA A 151 1.70 -2.19 2.13
CA ALA A 151 1.14 -2.46 3.45
C ALA A 151 2.20 -2.81 4.47
N LYS A 152 1.90 -2.51 5.74
CA LYS A 152 2.69 -2.88 6.90
C LYS A 152 1.77 -3.29 8.04
N GLU A 153 2.13 -4.37 8.72
CA GLU A 153 1.37 -4.93 9.82
C GLU A 153 2.11 -4.74 11.13
N TYR A 154 1.36 -4.42 12.19
CA TYR A 154 1.84 -4.29 13.55
C TYR A 154 1.06 -5.25 14.43
N LEU A 155 1.78 -6.03 15.23
CA LEU A 155 1.21 -7.01 16.14
C LEU A 155 1.29 -6.49 17.57
N PHE A 156 0.16 -6.49 18.26
CA PHE A 156 0.06 -6.07 19.65
C PHE A 156 -0.58 -7.17 20.47
N ASN A 157 0.04 -7.55 21.57
CA ASN A 157 -0.49 -8.53 22.48
C ASN A 157 -1.29 -7.82 23.58
N PHE A 158 -2.56 -8.16 23.71
CA PHE A 158 -3.46 -7.61 24.72
C PHE A 158 -3.77 -8.68 25.77
N SER A 159 -3.54 -8.40 27.06
CA SER A 159 -3.70 -9.39 28.14
C SER A 159 -4.34 -8.80 29.39
N ASP A 160 -4.78 -9.66 30.30
CA ASP A 160 -5.30 -9.29 31.63
C ASP A 160 -4.20 -9.19 32.71
N GLY A 161 -2.94 -9.41 32.33
CA GLY A 161 -1.78 -9.34 33.21
C GLY A 161 -1.61 -10.53 34.17
N ARG A 162 -2.48 -11.56 34.13
CA ARG A 162 -2.44 -12.67 35.10
C ARG A 162 -1.50 -13.81 34.71
N ASN A 163 -0.99 -13.83 33.48
CA ASN A 163 -0.11 -14.89 32.94
C ASN A 163 1.27 -14.34 32.52
N ARG A 164 2.02 -13.74 33.45
CA ARG A 164 3.45 -13.44 33.25
C ARG A 164 4.32 -14.48 33.94
#